data_AF-A0A8H6RSR8-F1
#
_entry.id   AF-A0A8H6RSR8-F1
#
_cell.length_a   1.000
_cell.length_b   1.000
_cell.length_c   1.000
_cell.angle_alpha   90.00
_cell.angle_beta   90.00
_cell.angle_gamma   90.00
#
_symmetry.space_group_name_H-M   'P 1'
#
loop_
_entity.id
_entity.type
_entity.pdbx_description
1 polymer ?
#
loop_
_entity_poly.entity_id
_entity_poly.type
_entity_poly.pdbx_seq_one_letter_code
_entity_poly.pdbx_strand_id
1 'polypeptide(L)'
;MSLRKSTYEPDLNALSTAESHLDTCAFTKIQDGTYLQGEAIREVYKFLAHCLAVRAMDLYKRKIRMDGTPYQRPLRKANLAFQDLLIKAENVPGLLPPDWDRNECITYCSAEGWLDGEESWPKGMDTIEEAWEYDDAISLKFRCLGEVIYGSAVDGEPLLDRMAALEAGLSKTGTPPSPNSQPSKARQTK
;
A
#
# COMPACT_ATOMS: atom_id res chain seq x y z
N MET A 1 -3.21 32.23 -17.28
CA MET A 1 -2.95 30.78 -17.31
C MET A 1 -3.79 30.14 -16.22
N SER A 2 -4.78 29.33 -16.59
CA SER A 2 -5.81 28.79 -15.68
C SER A 2 -5.37 27.40 -15.18
N LEU A 3 -5.10 27.27 -13.89
CA LEU A 3 -4.82 26.00 -13.22
C LEU A 3 -6.14 25.23 -13.09
N ARG A 4 -6.32 24.18 -13.91
CA ARG A 4 -7.39 23.20 -13.70
C ARG A 4 -7.04 22.38 -12.46
N LYS A 5 -7.74 22.63 -11.35
CA LYS A 5 -7.78 21.70 -10.21
C LYS A 5 -8.40 20.40 -10.72
N SER A 6 -7.64 19.31 -10.66
CA SER A 6 -8.17 17.96 -10.83
C SER A 6 -8.84 17.57 -9.51
N THR A 7 -10.16 17.67 -9.47
CA THR A 7 -10.98 17.12 -8.39
C THR A 7 -11.17 15.64 -8.69
N TYR A 8 -10.27 14.81 -8.19
CA TYR A 8 -10.58 13.40 -8.00
C TYR A 8 -11.31 13.31 -6.66
N GLU A 9 -12.63 13.18 -6.71
CA GLU A 9 -13.39 12.71 -5.56
C GLU A 9 -13.22 11.19 -5.50
N PRO A 10 -12.60 10.63 -4.44
CA PRO A 10 -12.61 9.19 -4.26
C PRO A 10 -14.07 8.75 -4.08
N ASP A 11 -14.48 7.71 -4.80
CA ASP A 11 -15.81 7.15 -4.68
C ASP A 11 -16.03 6.70 -3.23
N LEU A 12 -16.89 7.42 -2.50
CA LEU A 12 -17.16 7.18 -1.09
C LEU A 12 -17.79 5.78 -0.88
N ASN A 13 -18.39 5.20 -1.91
CA ASN A 13 -18.90 3.83 -1.86
C ASN A 13 -17.76 2.81 -1.85
N ALA A 14 -16.66 3.04 -2.56
CA ALA A 14 -15.49 2.16 -2.54
C ALA A 14 -14.82 2.10 -1.16
N LEU A 15 -14.93 3.19 -0.37
CA LEU A 15 -14.45 3.24 1.01
C LEU A 15 -15.39 2.52 1.98
N SER A 16 -16.70 2.62 1.76
CA SER A 16 -17.71 1.95 2.59
C SER A 16 -17.69 0.43 2.40
N THR A 17 -17.39 -0.08 1.21
CA THR A 17 -17.20 -1.52 0.97
C THR A 17 -15.89 -2.04 1.57
N ALA A 18 -14.83 -1.22 1.56
CA ALA A 18 -13.56 -1.56 2.21
C ALA A 18 -13.71 -1.71 3.74
N GLU A 19 -14.59 -0.93 4.39
CA GLU A 19 -14.85 -0.99 5.84
C GLU A 19 -15.42 -2.35 6.31
N SER A 20 -16.14 -3.10 5.48
CA SER A 20 -16.77 -4.38 5.90
C SER A 20 -15.92 -5.63 5.66
N HIS A 21 -14.78 -5.52 4.98
CA HIS A 21 -13.95 -6.66 4.56
C HIS A 21 -12.50 -6.63 5.08
N LEU A 22 -12.10 -5.58 5.81
CA LEU A 22 -10.77 -5.44 6.41
C LEU A 22 -10.37 -6.60 7.34
N ASP A 23 -11.33 -7.42 7.79
CA ASP A 23 -11.12 -8.48 8.78
C ASP A 23 -10.91 -9.90 8.20
N THR A 24 -10.90 -10.10 6.87
CA THR A 24 -11.03 -11.49 6.33
C THR A 24 -9.87 -12.16 5.60
N CYS A 25 -8.77 -11.52 5.18
CA CYS A 25 -7.58 -12.27 4.71
C CYS A 25 -6.29 -11.44 4.60
N ALA A 26 -5.18 -12.19 4.76
CA ALA A 26 -3.73 -11.92 4.71
C ALA A 26 -3.31 -10.46 4.52
N PHE A 27 -2.38 -9.99 5.36
CA PHE A 27 -1.92 -8.58 5.43
C PHE A 27 -2.82 -7.67 6.29
N THR A 28 -2.95 -7.97 7.59
CA THR A 28 -3.69 -7.14 8.57
C THR A 28 -2.91 -6.97 9.87
N LYS A 29 -1.85 -6.16 9.84
CA LYS A 29 -1.18 -5.57 11.04
C LYS A 29 -0.42 -4.29 10.67
N ILE A 30 -1.05 -3.41 9.88
CA ILE A 30 -0.45 -2.14 9.47
C ILE A 30 -0.20 -1.26 10.70
N GLN A 31 -1.17 -1.22 11.63
CA GLN A 31 -1.05 -0.54 12.92
C GLN A 31 0.12 -1.04 13.79
N ASP A 32 0.33 -2.36 13.86
CA ASP A 32 1.33 -2.95 14.76
C ASP A 32 2.74 -2.91 14.16
N GLY A 33 2.89 -2.46 12.91
CA GLY A 33 4.17 -2.43 12.22
C GLY A 33 4.71 -3.80 11.80
N THR A 34 3.90 -4.86 11.94
CA THR A 34 4.30 -6.25 11.71
C THR A 34 3.70 -6.81 10.42
N TYR A 35 3.71 -6.01 9.35
CA TYR A 35 2.96 -6.23 8.10
C TYR A 35 3.07 -7.64 7.50
N LEU A 36 4.25 -8.24 7.51
CA LEU A 36 4.50 -9.56 6.89
C LEU A 36 4.82 -10.64 7.93
N GLN A 37 4.71 -10.32 9.22
CA GLN A 37 5.03 -11.27 10.29
C GLN A 37 3.94 -12.34 10.42
N GLY A 38 4.34 -13.60 10.54
CA GLY A 38 3.41 -14.73 10.72
C GLY A 38 2.77 -15.23 9.42
N GLU A 39 3.06 -14.60 8.29
CA GLU A 39 2.67 -15.08 6.97
C GLU A 39 3.60 -16.22 6.51
N ALA A 40 3.08 -17.10 5.64
CA ALA A 40 3.91 -18.13 5.03
C ALA A 40 4.98 -17.50 4.13
N ILE A 41 6.21 -18.03 4.18
CA ILE A 41 7.36 -17.36 3.53
C ILE A 41 7.18 -17.12 2.01
N ARG A 42 6.49 -18.04 1.32
CA ARG A 42 6.19 -17.90 -0.11
C ARG A 42 5.17 -16.78 -0.38
N GLU A 43 4.20 -16.58 0.51
CA GLU A 43 3.27 -15.46 0.42
C GLU A 43 4.00 -14.14 0.67
N VAL A 44 4.95 -14.09 1.61
CA VAL A 44 5.82 -12.92 1.80
C VAL A 44 6.55 -12.54 0.53
N TYR A 45 7.11 -13.51 -0.20
CA TYR A 45 7.78 -13.25 -1.48
C TYR A 45 6.82 -12.71 -2.54
N LYS A 46 5.62 -13.30 -2.63
CA LYS A 46 4.55 -12.84 -3.51
C LYS A 46 4.12 -11.41 -3.19
N PHE A 47 3.94 -11.08 -1.91
CA PHE A 47 3.58 -9.74 -1.47
C PHE A 47 4.63 -8.70 -1.86
N LEU A 48 5.92 -9.00 -1.69
CA LEU A 48 7.00 -8.10 -2.07
C LEU A 48 7.05 -7.86 -3.59
N ALA A 49 6.84 -8.90 -4.40
CA ALA A 49 6.83 -8.79 -5.86
C ALA A 49 5.63 -7.96 -6.35
N HIS A 50 4.43 -8.22 -5.82
CA HIS A 50 3.24 -7.44 -6.17
C HIS A 50 3.30 -6.01 -5.66
N CYS A 51 3.87 -5.77 -4.47
CA CYS A 51 4.14 -4.42 -3.98
C CYS A 51 5.00 -3.62 -4.96
N LEU A 52 6.07 -4.23 -5.51
CA LEU A 52 6.89 -3.59 -6.54
C LEU A 52 6.06 -3.24 -7.78
N ALA A 53 5.27 -4.19 -8.28
CA ALA A 53 4.46 -4.00 -9.48
C ALA A 53 3.46 -2.85 -9.29
N VAL A 54 2.75 -2.82 -8.15
CA VAL A 54 1.84 -1.74 -7.75
C VAL A 54 2.55 -0.39 -7.74
N ARG A 55 3.70 -0.32 -7.05
CA ARG A 55 4.49 0.92 -6.95
C ARG A 55 4.95 1.42 -8.32
N ALA A 56 5.48 0.53 -9.15
CA ALA A 56 5.96 0.85 -10.49
C ALA A 56 4.82 1.34 -11.40
N MET A 57 3.64 0.70 -11.32
CA MET A 57 2.44 1.11 -12.04
C MET A 57 1.96 2.51 -11.65
N ASP A 58 1.85 2.79 -10.35
CA ASP A 58 1.39 4.09 -9.87
C ASP A 58 2.36 5.22 -10.28
N LEU A 59 3.67 4.99 -10.19
CA LEU A 59 4.68 5.94 -10.68
C LEU A 59 4.59 6.14 -12.20
N TYR A 60 4.42 5.05 -12.97
CA TYR A 60 4.28 5.11 -14.42
C TYR A 60 3.04 5.90 -14.86
N LYS A 61 1.88 5.68 -14.22
CA LYS A 61 0.63 6.44 -14.46
C LYS A 61 0.87 7.95 -14.32
N ARG A 62 1.76 8.34 -13.40
CA ARG A 62 2.13 9.74 -13.13
C ARG A 62 3.30 10.25 -13.96
N LYS A 63 3.78 9.45 -14.91
CA LYS A 63 4.94 9.77 -15.75
C LYS A 63 6.23 9.99 -14.95
N ILE A 64 6.31 9.41 -13.76
CA ILE A 64 7.53 9.36 -12.94
C ILE A 64 8.26 8.07 -13.31
N ARG A 65 9.58 8.17 -13.52
CA ARG A 65 10.42 7.03 -13.87
C ARG A 65 10.87 6.32 -12.60
N MET A 66 10.74 5.00 -12.59
CA MET A 66 11.33 4.13 -11.57
C MET A 66 12.41 3.28 -12.24
N ASP A 67 13.65 3.46 -11.78
CA ASP A 67 14.79 2.78 -12.39
C ASP A 67 14.74 1.27 -12.14
N GLY A 68 15.28 0.50 -13.09
CA GLY A 68 15.36 -0.96 -12.97
C GLY A 68 14.04 -1.70 -13.19
N THR A 69 12.99 -0.99 -13.64
CA THR A 69 11.68 -1.56 -13.98
C THR A 69 11.52 -1.76 -15.49
N PRO A 70 10.59 -2.61 -15.95
CA PRO A 70 10.27 -2.77 -17.36
C PRO A 70 9.74 -1.50 -18.05
N TYR A 71 9.26 -0.52 -17.29
CA TYR A 71 8.87 0.80 -17.85
C TYR A 71 10.08 1.62 -18.32
N GLN A 72 11.29 1.24 -17.91
CA GLN A 72 12.56 1.75 -18.44
C GLN A 72 13.05 0.87 -19.59
N ARG A 73 12.76 1.26 -20.84
CA ARG A 73 13.34 0.58 -22.02
C ARG A 73 14.88 0.58 -21.95
N PRO A 74 15.56 -0.53 -22.35
CA PRO A 74 15.03 -1.75 -22.96
C PRO A 74 14.76 -2.90 -21.97
N LEU A 75 14.61 -2.61 -20.67
CA LEU A 75 14.43 -3.65 -19.66
C LEU A 75 13.11 -4.41 -19.88
N ARG A 76 13.17 -5.74 -19.79
CA ARG A 76 11.99 -6.63 -19.83
C ARG A 76 11.65 -7.23 -18.48
N LYS A 77 12.60 -7.19 -17.54
CA LYS A 77 12.45 -7.74 -16.19
C LYS A 77 12.72 -6.66 -15.16
N ALA A 78 12.09 -6.82 -14.00
CA ALA A 78 12.17 -5.90 -12.88
C ALA A 78 13.26 -6.25 -11.85
N ASN A 79 14.14 -7.21 -12.15
CA ASN A 79 15.11 -7.77 -11.19
C ASN A 79 15.92 -6.69 -10.46
N LEU A 80 16.32 -5.62 -11.14
CA LEU A 80 17.08 -4.53 -10.54
C LEU A 80 16.23 -3.72 -9.54
N ALA A 81 15.01 -3.34 -9.93
CA ALA A 81 14.09 -2.66 -9.03
C ALA A 81 13.65 -3.55 -7.86
N PHE A 82 13.55 -4.87 -8.07
CA PHE A 82 13.22 -5.83 -7.03
C PHE A 82 14.36 -5.98 -6.03
N GLN A 83 15.61 -6.05 -6.47
CA GLN A 83 16.77 -6.04 -5.58
C GLN A 83 16.80 -4.77 -4.72
N ASP A 84 16.56 -3.59 -5.31
CA ASP A 84 16.48 -2.33 -4.56
C ASP A 84 15.34 -2.35 -3.53
N LEU A 85 14.16 -2.85 -3.91
CA LEU A 85 13.03 -3.04 -2.98
C LEU A 85 13.43 -3.93 -1.79
N LEU A 86 14.11 -5.05 -2.03
CA LEU A 86 14.54 -5.96 -0.96
C LEU A 86 15.60 -5.33 -0.05
N ILE A 87 16.55 -4.54 -0.60
CA ILE A 87 17.50 -3.76 0.23
C ILE A 87 16.72 -2.82 1.16
N LYS A 88 15.70 -2.14 0.65
CA LYS A 88 14.91 -1.21 1.47
C LYS A 88 14.09 -1.96 2.52
N ALA A 89 13.44 -3.06 2.15
CA ALA A 89 12.63 -3.85 3.06
C ALA A 89 13.44 -4.42 4.23
N GLU A 90 14.68 -4.85 4.00
CA GLU A 90 15.61 -5.28 5.05
C GLU A 90 15.92 -4.20 6.09
N ASN A 91 15.93 -2.95 5.66
CA ASN A 91 16.22 -1.81 6.52
C ASN A 91 15.00 -1.34 7.31
N VAL A 92 13.82 -1.94 7.11
CA VAL A 92 12.62 -1.65 7.90
C VAL A 92 12.55 -2.62 9.10
N PRO A 93 12.72 -2.13 10.33
CA PRO A 93 12.68 -2.98 11.51
C PRO A 93 11.33 -3.69 11.67
N GLY A 94 11.34 -5.00 11.89
CA GLY A 94 10.13 -5.79 12.13
C GLY A 94 9.27 -6.06 10.91
N LEU A 95 9.68 -5.62 9.71
CA LEU A 95 8.90 -5.83 8.49
C LEU A 95 8.94 -7.29 8.03
N LEU A 96 10.14 -7.86 7.88
CA LEU A 96 10.35 -9.19 7.30
C LEU A 96 10.40 -10.28 8.38
N PRO A 97 9.85 -11.49 8.12
CA PRO A 97 9.98 -12.63 9.03
C PRO A 97 11.44 -12.97 9.33
N PRO A 98 11.76 -13.57 10.48
CA PRO A 98 13.14 -13.88 10.86
C PRO A 98 13.81 -14.97 9.99
N ASP A 99 13.03 -15.82 9.35
CA ASP A 99 13.46 -16.95 8.51
C ASP A 99 13.49 -16.61 7.01
N TRP A 100 13.28 -15.35 6.65
CA TRP A 100 13.32 -14.94 5.25
C TRP A 100 14.75 -14.95 4.67
N ASP A 101 14.87 -15.24 3.37
CA ASP A 101 16.12 -15.18 2.63
C ASP A 101 15.93 -14.40 1.32
N ARG A 102 16.82 -13.42 1.10
CA ARG A 102 16.79 -12.55 -0.07
C ARG A 102 17.02 -13.33 -1.38
N ASN A 103 17.97 -14.25 -1.41
CA ASN A 103 18.36 -14.95 -2.63
C ASN A 103 17.29 -15.96 -3.03
N GLU A 104 16.69 -16.65 -2.06
CA GLU A 104 15.53 -17.50 -2.23
C GLU A 104 14.36 -16.69 -2.78
N CYS A 105 14.06 -15.53 -2.18
CA CYS A 105 13.00 -14.63 -2.67
C CYS A 105 13.19 -14.23 -4.13
N ILE A 106 14.39 -13.78 -4.52
CA ILE A 106 14.70 -13.40 -5.91
C ILE A 106 14.54 -14.60 -6.85
N THR A 107 15.08 -15.76 -6.47
CA THR A 107 15.06 -16.97 -7.30
C THR A 107 13.62 -17.45 -7.50
N TYR A 108 12.85 -17.50 -6.42
CA TYR A 108 11.45 -17.92 -6.42
C TYR A 108 10.59 -16.97 -7.28
N CYS A 109 10.63 -15.67 -7.02
CA CYS A 109 9.85 -14.68 -7.78
C CYS A 109 10.24 -14.63 -9.27
N SER A 110 11.51 -14.90 -9.59
CA SER A 110 11.96 -15.00 -10.98
C SER A 110 11.44 -16.26 -11.67
N ALA A 111 11.41 -17.40 -10.96
CA ALA A 111 10.93 -18.68 -11.49
C ALA A 111 9.41 -18.66 -11.72
N GLU A 112 8.66 -18.00 -10.83
CA GLU A 112 7.22 -17.77 -10.97
C GLU A 112 6.87 -16.71 -12.03
N GLY A 113 7.88 -16.04 -12.60
CA GLY A 113 7.69 -15.02 -13.61
C GLY A 113 7.14 -13.69 -13.07
N TRP A 114 6.96 -13.51 -11.75
CA TRP A 114 6.35 -12.29 -11.19
C TRP A 114 7.14 -10.99 -11.41
N LEU A 115 8.39 -11.10 -11.86
CA LEU A 115 9.27 -9.96 -12.19
C LEU A 115 9.29 -9.63 -13.70
N ASP A 116 8.52 -10.34 -14.53
CA ASP A 116 8.53 -10.19 -15.98
C ASP A 116 7.52 -9.12 -16.44
N GLY A 117 8.02 -8.05 -17.06
CA GLY A 117 7.21 -6.88 -17.36
C GLY A 117 6.25 -7.00 -18.54
N GLU A 118 6.49 -7.94 -19.46
CA GLU A 118 5.67 -8.16 -20.67
C GLU A 118 4.54 -9.17 -20.44
N GLU A 119 4.62 -10.01 -19.40
CA GLU A 119 3.60 -11.02 -19.09
C GLU A 119 2.89 -10.76 -17.75
N SER A 120 3.61 -10.21 -16.76
CA SER A 120 3.18 -10.23 -15.36
C SER A 120 2.69 -8.87 -14.85
N TRP A 121 3.17 -7.78 -15.44
CA TRP A 121 2.81 -6.40 -15.10
C TRP A 121 1.87 -5.66 -16.10
N PRO A 122 1.70 -6.07 -17.38
CA PRO A 122 1.10 -5.18 -18.38
C PRO A 122 -0.42 -5.23 -18.50
N LYS A 123 -1.14 -6.00 -17.66
CA LYS A 123 -2.62 -6.03 -17.69
C LYS A 123 -3.34 -5.22 -16.60
N GLY A 124 -2.61 -4.61 -15.66
CA GLY A 124 -3.15 -3.58 -14.76
C GLY A 124 -3.35 -4.03 -13.31
N MET A 125 -3.85 -3.11 -12.47
CA MET A 125 -4.25 -3.44 -11.10
C MET A 125 -5.29 -4.54 -11.08
N ASP A 126 -6.16 -4.57 -12.07
CA ASP A 126 -7.21 -5.55 -12.25
C ASP A 126 -6.65 -6.98 -12.22
N THR A 127 -5.46 -7.25 -12.80
CA THR A 127 -4.83 -8.58 -12.72
C THR A 127 -4.27 -8.91 -11.34
N ILE A 128 -3.83 -7.90 -10.58
CA ILE A 128 -3.42 -8.10 -9.19
C ILE A 128 -4.68 -8.33 -8.34
N GLU A 129 -5.71 -7.49 -8.47
CA GLU A 129 -6.98 -7.63 -7.76
C GLU A 129 -7.66 -8.98 -8.08
N GLU A 130 -7.67 -9.41 -9.35
CA GLU A 130 -8.08 -10.76 -9.78
C GLU A 130 -7.19 -11.86 -9.19
N ALA A 131 -5.88 -11.64 -9.01
CA ALA A 131 -5.01 -12.63 -8.37
C ALA A 131 -5.28 -12.78 -6.85
N TRP A 132 -6.06 -11.87 -6.27
CA TRP A 132 -6.39 -11.80 -4.85
C TRP A 132 -7.91 -11.66 -4.65
N GLU A 133 -8.73 -12.36 -5.46
CA GLU A 133 -10.21 -12.31 -5.62
C GLU A 133 -11.10 -12.08 -4.36
N TYR A 134 -10.52 -12.12 -3.16
CA TYR A 134 -11.18 -11.99 -1.86
C TYR A 134 -10.80 -10.73 -1.07
N ASP A 135 -9.94 -9.85 -1.61
CA ASP A 135 -9.49 -8.63 -0.93
C ASP A 135 -9.58 -7.39 -1.83
N ASP A 136 -10.76 -6.75 -1.80
CA ASP A 136 -11.04 -5.51 -2.51
C ASP A 136 -10.09 -4.35 -2.12
N ALA A 137 -9.39 -4.46 -0.98
CA ALA A 137 -8.44 -3.47 -0.49
C ALA A 137 -6.97 -3.83 -0.82
N ILE A 138 -6.70 -4.93 -1.53
CA ILE A 138 -5.33 -5.44 -1.72
C ILE A 138 -4.39 -4.42 -2.39
N SER A 139 -4.88 -3.70 -3.40
CA SER A 139 -4.12 -2.64 -4.06
C SER A 139 -3.74 -1.52 -3.08
N LEU A 140 -4.64 -1.16 -2.17
CA LEU A 140 -4.38 -0.16 -1.13
C LEU A 140 -3.36 -0.69 -0.09
N LYS A 141 -3.48 -1.95 0.31
CA LYS A 141 -2.52 -2.62 1.19
C LYS A 141 -1.11 -2.66 0.58
N PHE A 142 -0.98 -2.96 -0.71
CA PHE A 142 0.31 -2.90 -1.40
C PHE A 142 0.89 -1.49 -1.50
N ARG A 143 0.05 -0.46 -1.66
CA ARG A 143 0.50 0.94 -1.59
C ARG A 143 1.02 1.29 -0.20
N CYS A 144 0.34 0.85 0.86
CA CYS A 144 0.77 1.00 2.25
C CYS A 144 2.11 0.29 2.49
N LEU A 145 2.25 -0.96 2.05
CA LEU A 145 3.52 -1.70 2.11
C LEU A 145 4.65 -0.96 1.40
N GLY A 146 4.35 -0.43 0.20
CA GLY A 146 5.30 0.36 -0.57
C GLY A 146 5.70 1.64 0.16
N GLU A 147 4.77 2.31 0.82
CA GLU A 147 5.07 3.48 1.65
C GLU A 147 6.01 3.14 2.81
N VAL A 148 5.79 2.02 3.50
CA VAL A 148 6.67 1.53 4.57
C VAL A 148 8.08 1.26 4.04
N ILE A 149 8.20 0.52 2.93
CA ILE A 149 9.48 0.13 2.36
C ILE A 149 10.25 1.34 1.80
N TYR A 150 9.57 2.22 1.08
CA TYR A 150 10.22 3.37 0.42
C TYR A 150 10.25 4.64 1.30
N GLY A 151 9.63 4.62 2.48
CA GLY A 151 9.47 5.78 3.36
C GLY A 151 8.66 6.92 2.74
N SER A 152 7.87 6.66 1.70
CA SER A 152 7.09 7.69 0.99
C SER A 152 5.91 7.12 0.20
N ALA A 153 4.76 7.76 0.31
CA ALA A 153 3.62 7.50 -0.57
C ALA A 153 3.95 7.92 -2.02
N VAL A 154 3.39 7.22 -3.01
CA VAL A 154 3.45 7.72 -4.39
C VAL A 154 2.67 9.03 -4.44
N ASP A 155 1.46 9.02 -3.86
CA ASP A 155 0.45 10.08 -3.94
C ASP A 155 0.69 11.29 -3.04
N GLY A 156 1.80 11.32 -2.30
CA GLY A 156 2.18 12.43 -1.43
C GLY A 156 1.37 12.51 -0.14
N GLU A 157 0.14 12.02 -0.14
CA GLU A 157 -0.67 11.82 1.06
C GLU A 157 -0.31 10.48 1.73
N PRO A 158 0.05 10.47 3.03
CA PRO A 158 0.32 9.24 3.76
C PRO A 158 -0.91 8.33 3.80
N LEU A 159 -0.77 7.10 3.32
CA LEU A 159 -1.86 6.12 3.31
C LEU A 159 -1.89 5.32 4.61
N LEU A 160 -0.76 5.24 5.30
CA LEU A 160 -0.60 4.49 6.55
C LEU A 160 -1.54 4.97 7.65
N ASP A 161 -1.61 6.28 7.89
CA ASP A 161 -2.50 6.84 8.92
C ASP A 161 -3.98 6.60 8.60
N ARG A 162 -4.32 6.60 7.30
CA ARG A 162 -5.69 6.38 6.83
C ARG A 162 -6.07 4.90 6.97
N MET A 163 -5.17 4.00 6.60
CA MET A 163 -5.40 2.56 6.69
C MET A 163 -5.39 2.09 8.14
N ALA A 164 -4.50 2.62 8.98
CA ALA A 164 -4.53 2.43 10.42
C ALA A 164 -5.85 2.94 11.03
N ALA A 165 -6.34 4.11 10.65
CA ALA A 165 -7.64 4.59 11.12
C ALA A 165 -8.80 3.66 10.70
N LEU A 166 -8.76 3.11 9.49
CA LEU A 166 -9.75 2.14 8.99
C LEU A 166 -9.68 0.81 9.75
N GLU A 167 -8.48 0.26 9.97
CA GLU A 167 -8.26 -0.94 10.80
C GLU A 167 -8.73 -0.74 12.25
N ALA A 168 -8.68 0.49 12.79
CA ALA A 168 -9.13 0.81 14.14
C ALA A 168 -10.65 1.03 14.24
N GLY A 169 -11.38 0.94 13.12
CA GLY A 169 -12.80 1.32 13.06
C GLY A 169 -13.05 2.81 13.28
N LEU A 170 -12.03 3.66 13.15
CA LEU A 170 -12.10 5.12 13.31
C LEU A 170 -12.36 5.76 11.95
N SER A 171 -13.61 5.71 11.47
CA SER A 171 -14.04 6.56 10.37
C SER A 171 -13.93 8.03 10.81
N LYS A 172 -13.22 8.87 10.03
CA LYS A 172 -13.11 10.31 10.30
C LYS A 172 -14.50 10.97 10.15
N THR A 173 -15.30 10.89 11.21
CA THR A 173 -16.40 11.82 11.50
C THR A 173 -16.06 12.67 12.73
N GLY A 174 -14.78 13.07 12.83
CA GLY A 174 -14.34 14.07 13.79
C GLY A 174 -14.42 15.47 13.19
N THR A 175 -15.62 16.06 13.13
CA THR A 175 -15.76 17.51 13.02
C THR A 175 -14.91 18.13 14.14
N PRO A 176 -13.98 19.08 13.86
CA PRO A 176 -13.23 19.72 14.93
C PRO A 176 -14.23 20.41 15.87
N PRO A 177 -14.08 20.28 17.21
CA PRO A 177 -14.94 21.02 18.13
C PRO A 177 -14.76 22.51 17.85
N SER A 178 -15.85 23.14 17.44
CA SER A 178 -15.93 24.59 17.21
C SER A 178 -15.52 25.32 18.50
N PRO A 179 -14.61 26.30 18.46
CA PRO A 179 -14.03 26.92 19.66
C PRO A 179 -14.97 27.89 20.40
N ASN A 180 -16.28 27.82 20.18
CA ASN A 180 -17.25 28.68 20.86
C ASN A 180 -18.30 27.87 21.60
N SER A 181 -17.97 27.47 22.81
CA SER A 181 -18.95 27.14 23.84
C SER A 181 -18.39 27.64 25.18
N GLN A 182 -18.63 28.92 25.47
CA GLN A 182 -18.43 29.46 26.81
C GLN A 182 -19.37 28.73 27.79
N PRO A 183 -18.89 28.37 29.00
CA PRO A 183 -19.76 27.83 30.03
C PRO A 183 -20.65 28.94 30.60
N SER A 184 -21.95 28.82 30.37
CA SER A 184 -22.98 29.64 31.01
C SER A 184 -22.93 29.43 32.52
N LYS A 185 -22.67 30.52 33.25
CA LYS A 185 -22.67 30.59 34.72
C LYS A 185 -24.01 30.13 35.28
N ALA A 186 -23.99 29.10 36.11
CA ALA A 186 -25.11 28.74 36.97
C ALA A 186 -25.35 29.86 37.99
N ARG A 187 -26.53 30.48 37.93
CA ARG A 187 -27.01 31.45 38.90
C ARG A 187 -27.57 30.70 40.10
N GLN A 188 -26.80 30.63 41.19
CA GLN A 188 -27.35 30.38 42.52
C GLN A 188 -28.10 31.63 42.98
N THR A 189 -29.35 31.48 43.38
CA THR A 189 -29.98 32.36 44.37
C THR A 189 -30.82 31.52 45.32
N LYS A 190 -30.52 31.73 46.60
CA LYS A 190 -31.31 31.34 47.77
C LYS A 190 -32.71 31.96 47.72
#